data_AF-A0A850SPQ2-F1
#
_entry.id   AF-A0A850SPQ2-F1
#
_cell.length_a   1.000
_cell.length_b   1.000
_cell.length_c   1.000
_cell.angle_alpha   90.00
_cell.angle_beta   90.00
_cell.angle_gamma   90.00
#
_symmetry.space_group_name_H-M   'P 1'
#
loop_
_entity.id
_entity.type
_entity.pdbx_description
1 polymer ?
#
loop_
_entity_poly.entity_id
_entity_poly.type
_entity_poly.pdbx_seq_one_letter_code
_entity_poly.pdbx_strand_id
1 'polypeptide(L)'
;MIRVLLPLAVVAAILFGPMYTVKIYDPVLQEETASPQSGMKLVQPTVDCWRKKNYSFSGDCAPKGGMKGTAMLASIAAGGVAAAIGVFGLLPFVGRLTSVVTTLAGGVIVLAIGYFAMTMMGAGNESTEAVQWGTYLAGGGGLLTLISGLAGMRGK
;
A
#
# COMPACT_ATOMS: atom_id res chain seq x y z
N MET A 1 0.66 -20.44 -4.10
CA MET A 1 1.98 -19.78 -3.97
C MET A 1 1.95 -18.33 -4.47
N ILE A 2 1.56 -18.06 -5.72
CA ILE A 2 1.41 -16.67 -6.23
C ILE A 2 0.49 -15.80 -5.37
N ARG A 3 -0.61 -16.35 -4.83
CA ARG A 3 -1.57 -15.62 -3.97
C ARG A 3 -1.01 -15.14 -2.62
N VAL A 4 0.17 -15.62 -2.20
CA VAL A 4 0.84 -15.18 -0.96
C VAL A 4 2.01 -14.27 -1.31
N LEU A 5 2.79 -14.63 -2.33
CA LEU A 5 3.94 -13.84 -2.78
C LEU A 5 3.51 -12.47 -3.34
N LEU A 6 2.39 -12.41 -4.05
CA LEU A 6 1.96 -11.18 -4.72
C LEU A 6 1.51 -10.09 -3.73
N PRO A 7 0.62 -10.36 -2.74
CA PRO A 7 0.29 -9.37 -1.72
C PRO A 7 1.52 -8.94 -0.90
N LEU A 8 2.43 -9.88 -0.59
CA LEU A 8 3.68 -9.56 0.11
C LEU A 8 4.59 -8.64 -0.71
N ALA A 9 4.73 -8.90 -2.01
CA ALA A 9 5.49 -8.05 -2.91
C ALA A 9 4.88 -6.64 -3.02
N VAL A 10 3.55 -6.52 -3.02
CA VAL A 10 2.86 -5.23 -3.00
C VAL A 10 3.12 -4.48 -1.69
N VAL A 11 3.02 -5.16 -0.55
CA VAL A 11 3.35 -4.56 0.75
C VAL A 11 4.79 -4.08 0.79
N ALA A 12 5.73 -4.87 0.26
CA ALA A 12 7.12 -4.47 0.14
C ALA A 12 7.30 -3.26 -0.78
N ALA A 13 6.60 -3.20 -1.91
CA ALA A 13 6.62 -2.06 -2.82
C ALA A 13 6.06 -0.78 -2.16
N ILE A 14 5.01 -0.89 -1.35
CA ILE A 14 4.44 0.24 -0.62
C ILE A 14 5.39 0.74 0.48
N LEU A 15 6.04 -0.17 1.22
CA LEU A 15 6.89 0.16 2.35
C LEU A 15 8.27 0.68 1.93
N PHE A 16 8.90 0.02 0.96
CA PHE A 16 10.28 0.28 0.57
C PHE A 16 10.41 0.99 -0.77
N GLY A 17 9.40 0.89 -1.63
CA GLY A 17 9.38 1.63 -2.89
C GLY A 17 9.21 3.13 -2.63
N PRO A 18 9.92 3.99 -3.37
CA PRO A 18 9.65 5.40 -3.34
C PRO A 18 8.32 5.63 -4.05
N MET A 19 7.39 6.22 -3.32
CA MET A 19 5.99 6.35 -3.73
C MET A 19 5.71 7.77 -4.22
N TYR A 20 6.36 8.75 -3.60
CA TYR A 20 6.20 10.14 -3.97
C TYR A 20 7.46 10.96 -3.71
N THR A 21 7.53 12.11 -4.36
CA THR A 21 8.63 13.06 -4.20
C THR A 21 8.12 14.29 -3.47
N VAL A 22 8.88 14.77 -2.48
CA VAL A 22 8.61 16.07 -1.85
C VAL A 22 9.82 16.96 -2.05
N LYS A 23 9.55 18.20 -2.46
CA LYS A 23 10.55 19.25 -2.49
C LYS A 23 10.90 19.64 -1.05
N ILE A 24 12.15 19.43 -0.67
CA ILE A 24 12.69 19.87 0.60
C ILE A 24 13.68 20.97 0.28
N TYR A 25 13.50 22.13 0.91
CA TYR A 25 14.50 23.19 0.82
C TYR A 25 15.77 22.73 1.54
N ASP A 26 16.86 22.57 0.80
CA ASP A 26 18.14 22.19 1.40
C ASP A 26 18.88 23.47 1.83
N PRO A 27 19.03 23.72 3.15
CA PRO A 27 19.66 24.96 3.63
C PRO A 27 21.15 25.04 3.29
N VAL A 28 21.79 23.93 2.90
CA VAL A 28 23.21 23.89 2.53
C VAL A 28 23.43 24.29 1.06
N LEU A 29 22.51 23.88 0.18
CA LEU A 29 22.59 24.16 -1.27
C LEU A 29 21.74 25.36 -1.70
N GLN A 30 20.90 25.91 -0.82
CA GLN A 30 19.91 26.96 -1.10
C GLN A 30 18.96 26.63 -2.26
N GLU A 31 18.78 25.34 -2.56
CA GLU A 31 17.94 24.85 -3.65
C GLU A 31 16.83 23.93 -3.13
N GLU A 32 15.71 23.90 -3.84
CA GLU A 32 14.64 22.93 -3.61
C GLU A 32 15.06 21.57 -4.17
N THR A 33 15.40 20.64 -3.29
CA THR A 33 15.78 19.27 -3.70
C THR A 33 14.57 18.35 -3.64
N ALA A 34 14.31 17.64 -4.74
CA ALA A 34 13.23 16.66 -4.82
C ALA A 34 13.68 15.35 -4.14
N SER A 35 13.20 15.11 -2.92
CA SER A 35 13.56 13.91 -2.16
C SER A 35 12.52 12.80 -2.35
N PRO A 36 12.92 11.60 -2.83
CA PRO A 36 12.03 10.44 -2.89
C PRO A 36 11.64 10.00 -1.47
N GLN A 37 10.35 9.78 -1.24
CA GLN A 37 9.80 9.30 0.02
C GLN A 37 9.04 7.99 -0.21
N SER A 38 9.27 7.04 0.69
CA SER A 38 8.54 5.77 0.70
C SER A 38 7.24 5.87 1.49
N GLY A 39 6.31 4.94 1.23
CA GLY A 39 5.06 4.84 1.98
C GLY A 39 5.26 4.57 3.47
N MET A 40 6.43 4.04 3.87
CA MET A 40 6.78 3.85 5.28
C MET A 40 6.76 5.15 6.07
N LYS A 41 7.14 6.31 5.52
CA LYS A 41 7.06 7.59 6.25
C LYS A 41 5.63 8.00 6.63
N LEU A 42 4.62 7.54 5.87
CA LEU A 42 3.21 7.81 6.16
C LEU A 42 2.67 6.89 7.26
N VAL A 43 3.23 5.68 7.38
CA VAL A 43 2.68 4.60 8.23
C VAL A 43 3.53 4.34 9.48
N GLN A 44 4.76 4.85 9.52
CA GLN A 44 5.72 4.71 10.61
C GLN A 44 5.17 5.04 12.01
N PRO A 45 4.39 6.14 12.23
CA PRO A 45 3.88 6.46 13.57
C PRO A 45 2.96 5.35 14.11
N THR A 46 2.11 4.80 13.23
CA THR A 46 1.20 3.71 13.58
C THR A 46 1.97 2.43 13.87
N VAL A 47 2.97 2.10 13.06
CA VAL A 47 3.82 0.91 13.25
C VAL A 47 4.61 1.00 14.56
N ASP A 48 5.17 2.17 14.88
CA ASP A 48 5.93 2.38 16.11
C ASP A 48 5.03 2.28 17.36
N CYS A 49 3.78 2.76 17.29
CA CYS A 49 2.81 2.56 18.37
C CYS A 49 2.45 1.09 18.55
N TRP A 50 2.20 0.34 17.47
CA TRP A 50 1.93 -1.08 17.53
C TRP A 50 3.12 -1.87 18.10
N ARG A 51 4.35 -1.48 17.74
CA ARG A 51 5.57 -2.08 18.31
C ARG A 51 5.71 -1.85 19.80
N LYS A 52 5.17 -0.72 20.30
CA LYS A 52 5.05 -0.39 21.73
C LYS A 52 3.81 -0.98 22.41
N LYS A 53 3.09 -1.90 21.74
CA LYS A 53 1.83 -2.52 22.20
C LYS A 53 0.67 -1.55 22.41
N ASN A 54 0.74 -0.36 21.80
CA ASN A 54 -0.35 0.61 21.84
C ASN A 54 -1.10 0.60 20.50
N TYR A 55 -2.26 -0.04 20.48
CA TYR A 55 -3.10 -0.18 19.29
C TYR A 55 -4.09 1.00 19.17
N SER A 56 -3.55 2.22 19.15
CA SER A 56 -4.34 3.42 18.86
C SER A 56 -4.17 3.82 17.41
N PHE A 57 -5.27 4.28 16.80
CA PHE A 57 -5.29 4.90 15.46
C PHE A 57 -5.51 6.42 15.53
N SER A 58 -5.51 7.00 16.74
CA SER A 58 -5.74 8.42 17.00
C SER A 58 -4.55 9.07 17.70
N GLY A 59 -4.44 10.39 17.57
CA GLY A 59 -3.36 11.18 18.17
C GLY A 59 -2.01 10.90 17.52
N ASP A 60 -0.97 10.72 18.33
CA ASP A 60 0.41 10.52 17.88
C ASP A 60 0.64 9.22 17.09
N CYS A 61 -0.30 8.28 17.18
CA CYS A 61 -0.27 7.00 16.46
C CYS A 61 -0.97 7.05 15.09
N ALA A 62 -1.63 8.17 14.76
CA ALA A 62 -2.32 8.32 13.49
C ALA A 62 -1.32 8.37 12.32
N PRO A 63 -1.63 7.74 11.18
CA PRO A 63 -0.77 7.80 10.02
C PRO A 63 -0.65 9.24 9.51
N LYS A 64 0.55 9.63 9.07
CA LYS A 64 0.82 10.97 8.55
C LYS A 64 0.15 11.15 7.17
N GLY A 65 -0.21 12.38 6.81
CA GLY A 65 -0.86 12.67 5.54
C GLY A 65 -2.39 12.44 5.52
N GLY A 66 -3.02 12.33 6.70
CA GLY A 66 -4.47 12.24 6.85
C GLY A 66 -5.06 11.05 6.10
N MET A 67 -6.02 11.30 5.21
CA MET A 67 -6.72 10.26 4.46
C MET A 67 -5.81 9.47 3.50
N LYS A 68 -4.68 10.04 3.08
CA LYS A 68 -3.67 9.34 2.26
C LYS A 68 -2.94 8.28 3.07
N GLY A 69 -2.55 8.62 4.30
CA GLY A 69 -1.84 7.72 5.22
C GLY A 69 -2.72 6.58 5.71
N THR A 70 -4.00 6.85 6.01
CA THR A 70 -4.96 5.81 6.38
C THR A 70 -5.22 4.84 5.22
N ALA A 71 -5.33 5.33 3.98
CA ALA A 71 -5.49 4.49 2.81
C ALA A 71 -4.27 3.56 2.58
N MET A 72 -3.05 4.06 2.81
CA MET A 72 -1.84 3.23 2.73
C MET A 72 -1.76 2.20 3.85
N LEU A 73 -2.07 2.58 5.09
CA LEU A 73 -2.13 1.65 6.22
C LEU A 73 -3.18 0.55 5.96
N ALA A 74 -4.36 0.93 5.47
CA ALA A 74 -5.41 -0.01 5.10
C ALA A 74 -4.95 -0.99 4.00
N SER A 75 -4.19 -0.50 3.01
CA SER A 75 -3.62 -1.35 1.95
C SER A 75 -2.61 -2.36 2.50
N ILE A 76 -1.73 -1.92 3.42
CA ILE A 76 -0.74 -2.79 4.06
C ILE A 76 -1.44 -3.83 4.93
N ALA A 77 -2.41 -3.42 5.74
CA ALA A 77 -3.19 -4.32 6.58
C ALA A 77 -3.98 -5.34 5.74
N ALA A 78 -4.66 -4.89 4.68
CA ALA A 78 -5.38 -5.75 3.76
C ALA A 78 -4.44 -6.74 3.04
N GLY A 79 -3.27 -6.28 2.58
CA GLY A 79 -2.24 -7.13 1.98
C GLY A 79 -1.68 -8.16 2.96
N GLY A 80 -1.44 -7.76 4.22
CA GLY A 80 -0.97 -8.65 5.29
C GLY A 80 -2.01 -9.72 5.66
N VAL A 81 -3.29 -9.33 5.80
CA VAL A 81 -4.39 -10.26 6.07
C VAL A 81 -4.58 -11.22 4.90
N ALA A 82 -4.54 -10.73 3.66
CA ALA A 82 -4.63 -11.57 2.47
C ALA A 82 -3.46 -12.57 2.38
N ALA A 83 -2.24 -12.15 2.70
CA ALA A 83 -1.08 -13.04 2.75
C ALA A 83 -1.24 -14.12 3.84
N ALA A 84 -1.65 -13.73 5.05
CA ALA A 84 -1.88 -14.66 6.16
C ALA A 84 -2.95 -15.71 5.83
N ILE A 85 -4.09 -15.27 5.30
CA ILE A 85 -5.18 -16.16 4.86
C ILE A 85 -4.74 -17.01 3.67
N GLY A 86 -3.95 -16.45 2.74
CA GLY A 86 -3.39 -17.17 1.60
C GLY A 86 -2.47 -18.34 1.99
N VAL A 87 -1.80 -18.28 3.15
CA VAL A 87 -1.04 -19.41 3.71
C VAL A 87 -1.97 -20.55 4.11
N PHE A 88 -3.08 -20.26 4.78
CA PHE A 88 -4.11 -21.26 5.13
C PHE A 88 -4.90 -21.76 3.90
N GLY A 89 -4.96 -20.96 2.84
CA GLY A 89 -5.55 -21.31 1.55
C GLY A 89 -4.84 -22.40 0.75
N LEU A 90 -3.71 -22.92 1.25
CA LEU A 90 -3.12 -24.15 0.71
C LEU A 90 -4.00 -25.39 0.95
N LEU A 91 -4.94 -25.32 1.91
CA LEU A 91 -5.92 -26.37 2.14
C LEU A 91 -7.08 -26.27 1.13
N PRO A 92 -7.43 -27.37 0.43
CA PRO A 92 -8.36 -27.35 -0.70
C PRO A 92 -9.78 -26.88 -0.33
N PHE A 93 -10.21 -27.03 0.92
CA PHE A 93 -11.51 -26.57 1.41
C PHE A 93 -11.61 -25.05 1.61
N VAL A 94 -10.48 -24.34 1.76
CA VAL A 94 -10.44 -22.88 2.05
C VAL A 94 -10.15 -22.06 0.78
N GLY A 95 -9.95 -22.72 -0.37
CA GLY A 95 -9.55 -22.09 -1.64
C GLY A 95 -10.52 -21.01 -2.15
N ARG A 96 -11.83 -21.14 -1.90
CA ARG A 96 -12.83 -20.13 -2.30
C ARG A 96 -12.82 -18.91 -1.38
N LEU A 97 -12.75 -19.13 -0.07
CA LEU A 97 -12.73 -18.05 0.93
C LEU A 97 -11.49 -17.17 0.76
N THR A 98 -10.34 -17.80 0.54
CA THR A 98 -9.08 -17.09 0.26
C THR A 98 -9.14 -16.28 -1.03
N SER A 99 -9.88 -16.76 -2.05
CA SER A 99 -10.06 -16.02 -3.32
C SER A 99 -10.91 -14.76 -3.14
N VAL A 100 -11.98 -14.82 -2.34
CA VAL A 100 -12.80 -13.65 -1.99
C VAL A 100 -11.97 -12.61 -1.23
N VAL A 101 -11.24 -13.05 -0.20
CA VAL A 101 -10.38 -12.16 0.61
C VAL A 101 -9.28 -11.52 -0.26
N THR A 102 -8.64 -12.30 -1.12
CA THR A 102 -7.58 -11.79 -2.02
C THR A 102 -8.15 -10.76 -3.01
N THR A 103 -9.37 -10.99 -3.50
CA THR A 103 -10.06 -10.05 -4.41
C THR A 103 -10.38 -8.74 -3.72
N LEU A 104 -10.93 -8.81 -2.50
CA LEU A 104 -11.23 -7.64 -1.67
C LEU A 104 -9.95 -6.87 -1.34
N ALA A 105 -8.88 -7.56 -0.94
CA ALA A 105 -7.60 -6.93 -0.64
C ALA A 105 -7.02 -6.22 -1.88
N GLY A 106 -7.03 -6.87 -3.04
CA GLY A 106 -6.63 -6.25 -4.30
C GLY A 106 -7.47 -5.00 -4.63
N GLY A 107 -8.78 -5.04 -4.38
CA GLY A 107 -9.67 -3.90 -4.59
C GLY A 107 -9.33 -2.73 -3.67
N VAL A 108 -9.11 -2.98 -2.38
CA VAL A 108 -8.68 -1.96 -1.41
C VAL A 108 -7.36 -1.32 -1.83
N ILE A 109 -6.37 -2.12 -2.25
CA ILE A 109 -5.06 -1.64 -2.68
C ILE A 109 -5.20 -0.74 -3.92
N VAL A 110 -5.94 -1.18 -4.95
CA VAL A 110 -6.13 -0.39 -6.18
C VAL A 110 -6.86 0.92 -5.89
N LEU A 111 -7.90 0.90 -5.05
CA LEU A 111 -8.64 2.10 -4.68
C LEU A 111 -7.78 3.08 -3.87
N ALA A 112 -7.02 2.57 -2.90
CA ALA A 112 -6.14 3.39 -2.07
C ALA A 112 -5.02 4.04 -2.89
N ILE A 113 -4.41 3.29 -3.80
CA ILE A 113 -3.35 3.79 -4.68
C ILE A 113 -3.91 4.73 -5.74
N GLY A 114 -5.08 4.43 -6.29
CA GLY A 114 -5.79 5.32 -7.21
C GLY A 114 -6.15 6.65 -6.55
N TYR A 115 -6.66 6.62 -5.32
CA TYR A 115 -6.91 7.82 -4.52
C TYR A 115 -5.63 8.59 -4.23
N PHE A 116 -4.55 7.89 -3.85
CA PHE A 116 -3.25 8.50 -3.63
C PHE A 116 -2.73 9.19 -4.91
N ALA A 117 -2.77 8.51 -6.04
CA ALA A 117 -2.32 9.05 -7.33
C ALA A 117 -3.15 10.28 -7.75
N MET A 118 -4.49 10.23 -7.65
CA MET A 118 -5.35 11.38 -7.96
C MET A 118 -5.07 12.58 -7.05
N THR A 119 -4.86 12.35 -5.76
CA THR A 119 -4.58 13.44 -4.81
C THR A 119 -3.17 14.01 -4.91
N MET A 120 -2.22 13.31 -5.53
CA MET A 120 -0.90 13.85 -5.87
C MET A 120 -0.93 14.55 -7.24
N MET A 121 -1.68 14.01 -8.21
CA MET A 121 -1.83 14.62 -9.53
C MET A 121 -2.65 15.93 -9.50
N GLY A 122 -3.66 16.01 -8.63
CA GLY A 122 -4.49 17.20 -8.46
C GLY A 122 -3.84 18.35 -7.68
N ALA A 123 -2.62 18.18 -7.15
CA ALA A 123 -1.96 19.16 -6.29
C ALA A 123 -1.22 20.29 -7.04
N GLY A 124 -1.30 20.36 -8.37
CA GLY A 124 -0.84 21.51 -9.17
C GLY A 124 0.61 21.42 -9.70
N ASN A 125 0.72 21.65 -11.01
CA ASN A 125 1.87 21.98 -11.88
C ASN A 125 3.18 21.17 -11.86
N GLU A 126 3.43 20.26 -10.92
CA GLU A 126 4.60 19.35 -10.92
C GLU A 126 4.20 17.90 -10.61
N SER A 127 2.95 17.58 -10.96
CA SER A 127 2.19 16.46 -10.41
C SER A 127 2.60 15.07 -10.93
N THR A 128 3.32 14.99 -12.04
CA THR A 128 3.83 13.72 -12.60
C THR A 128 5.15 13.31 -11.97
N GLU A 129 6.00 14.26 -11.56
CA GLU A 129 7.24 13.97 -10.82
C GLU A 129 6.97 13.61 -9.35
N ALA A 130 5.79 13.99 -8.84
CA ALA A 130 5.35 13.63 -7.50
C ALA A 130 4.98 12.15 -7.36
N VAL A 131 4.73 11.41 -8.45
CA VAL A 131 4.37 9.99 -8.42
C VAL A 131 5.55 9.14 -8.88
N GLN A 132 6.11 8.34 -7.99
CA GLN A 132 7.28 7.53 -8.29
C GLN A 132 6.92 6.07 -8.66
N TRP A 133 7.91 5.33 -9.17
CA TRP A 133 7.76 3.94 -9.65
C TRP A 133 7.14 2.99 -8.61
N GLY A 134 7.33 3.26 -7.31
CA GLY A 134 6.73 2.47 -6.23
C GLY A 134 5.20 2.50 -6.28
N THR A 135 4.60 3.64 -6.63
CA THR A 135 3.14 3.78 -6.79
C THR A 135 2.63 2.95 -7.95
N TYR A 136 3.36 2.91 -9.08
CA TYR A 136 3.00 2.09 -10.24
C TYR A 136 3.12 0.59 -9.95
N LEU A 137 4.18 0.16 -9.26
CA LEU A 137 4.35 -1.24 -8.86
C LEU A 137 3.29 -1.67 -7.84
N ALA A 138 2.98 -0.82 -6.86
CA ALA A 138 1.96 -1.12 -5.88
C ALA A 138 0.57 -1.17 -6.53
N GLY A 139 0.27 -0.25 -7.47
CA GLY A 139 -0.98 -0.23 -8.22
C GLY A 139 -1.13 -1.44 -9.15
N GLY A 140 -0.09 -1.73 -9.93
CA GLY A 140 -0.05 -2.89 -10.82
C GLY A 140 -0.09 -4.21 -10.06
N GLY A 141 0.63 -4.32 -8.95
CA GLY A 141 0.59 -5.49 -8.08
C GLY A 141 -0.75 -5.65 -7.37
N GLY A 142 -1.40 -4.55 -6.98
CA GLY A 142 -2.77 -4.56 -6.46
C GLY A 142 -3.78 -5.07 -7.49
N LEU A 143 -3.66 -4.63 -8.74
CA LEU A 143 -4.50 -5.10 -9.84
C LEU A 143 -4.29 -6.60 -10.11
N LEU A 144 -3.03 -7.03 -10.15
CA LEU A 144 -2.69 -8.45 -10.29
C LEU A 144 -3.20 -9.28 -9.10
N THR A 145 -3.20 -8.72 -7.88
CA THR A 145 -3.79 -9.35 -6.69
C THR A 145 -5.29 -9.57 -6.88
N LEU A 146 -5.99 -8.54 -7.36
CA LEU A 146 -7.43 -8.59 -7.64
C LEU A 146 -7.75 -9.62 -8.72
N ILE A 147 -7.04 -9.58 -9.86
CA ILE A 147 -7.23 -10.53 -10.96
C ILE A 147 -6.94 -11.97 -10.50
N SER A 148 -5.88 -12.18 -9.71
CA SER A 148 -5.52 -13.50 -9.15
C SER A 148 -6.60 -14.04 -8.20
N GLY A 149 -7.23 -13.16 -7.42
CA GLY A 149 -8.38 -13.49 -6.58
C GLY A 149 -9.61 -13.90 -7.41
N LEU A 150 -9.97 -13.10 -8.41
CA LEU A 150 -11.09 -13.39 -9.32
C LEU A 150 -10.90 -14.71 -10.09
N ALA A 151 -9.69 -14.98 -10.57
CA ALA A 151 -9.35 -16.22 -11.25
C ALA A 151 -9.54 -17.45 -10.34
N GLY A 152 -9.37 -17.29 -9.02
CA GLY A 152 -9.61 -18.34 -8.04
C GLY A 152 -11.09 -18.62 -7.73
N MET A 153 -11.96 -17.62 -7.92
CA MET A 153 -13.41 -17.79 -7.77
C MET A 153 -14.06 -18.48 -8.96
N ARG A 154 -13.49 -18.33 -10.16
CA ARG A 154 -14.03 -18.81 -11.44
C ARG A 154 -13.76 -20.31 -11.70
N GLY A 155 -13.56 -21.09 -10.63
CA GLY A 155 -12.95 -22.41 -10.64
C GLY A 155 -13.48 -23.38 -11.71
N LYS A 156 -12.59 -24.28 -12.13
CA LYS A 156 -12.94 -25.70 -12.25
C LYS A 156 -13.12 -26.28 -10.85
#